data_AF-X1N756-F1
#
_entry.id   AF-X1N756-F1
#
_cell.length_a   1.000
_cell.length_b   1.000
_cell.length_c   1.000
_cell.angle_alpha   90.00
_cell.angle_beta   90.00
_cell.angle_gamma   90.00
#
_symmetry.space_group_name_H-M   'P 1'
#
loop_
_entity.id
_entity.type
_entity.pdbx_description
1 polymer ?
#
loop_
_entity_poly.entity_id
_entity_poly.type
_entity_poly.pdbx_seq_one_letter_code
_entity_poly.pdbx_strand_id
1 'polypeptide(L)'
;LNYYLAAMALRINLTLTAFIFIVPVVTTIAMIPISIGGIGLRENSFVFILVAMGIANEKAALCSLLILFMFILVGIAGGIVYIVRLYFEGRFKKTVPDDN
;
A
#
# COMPACT_ATOMS: atom_id res chain seq x y z
N LEU A 1 2.76 6.95 -8.98
CA LEU A 1 1.62 7.74 -9.52
C LEU A 1 0.52 7.93 -8.47
N ASN A 2 0.06 6.86 -7.80
CA ASN A 2 -0.86 6.92 -6.66
C ASN A 2 -0.51 7.98 -5.60
N TYR A 3 0.76 8.04 -5.15
CA TYR A 3 1.24 9.06 -4.19
C TYR A 3 1.00 10.50 -4.66
N TYR A 4 1.28 10.77 -5.93
CA TYR A 4 1.09 12.10 -6.52
C TYR A 4 -0.40 12.46 -6.64
N LEU A 5 -1.24 11.51 -7.05
CA LEU A 5 -2.69 11.71 -7.13
C LEU A 5 -3.32 11.98 -5.76
N ALA A 6 -2.87 11.26 -4.72
CA ALA A 6 -3.30 11.48 -3.34
C ALA A 6 -2.89 12.86 -2.81
N ALA A 7 -1.66 13.29 -3.11
CA ALA A 7 -1.16 14.61 -2.74
C ALA A 7 -1.94 15.73 -3.44
N MET A 8 -2.25 15.55 -4.73
CA MET A 8 -3.05 16.49 -5.51
C MET A 8 -4.49 16.58 -4.98
N ALA A 9 -5.10 15.47 -4.58
CA ALA A 9 -6.42 15.45 -3.94
C ALA A 9 -6.45 16.26 -2.63
N LEU A 10 -5.33 16.31 -1.90
CA LEU A 10 -5.18 17.06 -0.66
C LEU A 10 -4.63 18.48 -0.84
N ARG A 11 -4.57 18.97 -2.09
CA ARG A 11 -4.05 20.30 -2.46
C ARG A 11 -2.61 20.51 -1.96
N ILE A 12 -1.79 19.46 -1.97
CA ILE A 12 -0.37 19.53 -1.66
C ILE A 12 0.37 19.89 -2.96
N ASN A 13 0.93 21.10 -3.02
CA ASN A 13 1.68 21.61 -4.18
C ASN A 13 3.11 21.05 -4.20
N LEU A 14 3.25 19.75 -4.43
CA LEU A 14 4.54 19.10 -4.66
C LEU A 14 4.67 18.66 -6.11
N THR A 15 5.83 18.95 -6.70
CA THR A 15 6.15 18.51 -8.07
C THR A 15 6.23 16.99 -8.11
N LEU A 16 5.77 16.39 -9.21
CA LEU A 16 5.84 14.95 -9.44
C LEU A 16 7.28 14.41 -9.27
N THR A 17 8.29 15.20 -9.65
CA THR A 17 9.71 14.91 -9.46
C THR A 17 10.07 14.63 -8.01
N ALA A 18 9.50 15.35 -7.04
CA ALA A 18 9.77 15.11 -5.62
C ALA A 18 9.32 13.69 -5.22
N PHE A 19 8.14 13.26 -5.67
CA PHE A 19 7.64 11.92 -5.39
C PHE A 19 8.49 10.80 -6.01
N ILE A 20 9.15 11.05 -7.14
CA ILE A 20 10.05 10.06 -7.76
C ILE A 20 11.23 9.74 -6.83
N PHE A 21 11.69 10.70 -6.01
CA PHE A 21 12.76 10.46 -5.02
C PHE A 21 12.22 9.99 -3.66
N ILE A 22 11.08 10.53 -3.21
CA ILE A 22 10.49 10.17 -1.91
C ILE A 22 10.04 8.71 -1.91
N VAL A 23 9.34 8.26 -2.96
CA VAL A 23 8.78 6.92 -3.03
C VAL A 23 9.83 5.82 -2.87
N PRO A 24 10.95 5.77 -3.62
CA PRO A 24 11.96 4.72 -3.45
C PRO A 24 12.59 4.73 -2.06
N VAL A 25 12.86 5.91 -1.49
CA VAL A 25 13.39 6.03 -0.12
C VAL A 25 12.42 5.43 0.90
N VAL A 26 11.15 5.82 0.82
CA VAL A 26 10.10 5.29 1.70
C VAL A 26 9.91 3.78 1.53
N THR A 27 9.96 3.27 0.30
CA THR A 27 9.83 1.82 0.05
C THR A 27 11.03 1.04 0.58
N THR A 28 12.25 1.57 0.48
CA THR A 28 13.44 0.93 1.06
C THR A 28 13.33 0.83 2.58
N ILE A 29 12.82 1.89 3.22
CA ILE A 29 12.57 1.88 4.67
C ILE A 29 11.47 0.86 5.03
N ALA A 30 10.41 0.79 4.21
CA ALA A 30 9.31 -0.15 4.43
C ALA A 30 9.70 -1.63 4.21
N MET A 31 10.76 -1.90 3.43
CA MET A 31 11.31 -3.24 3.25
C MET A 31 12.07 -3.75 4.47
N ILE A 32 12.40 -2.87 5.43
CA ILE A 32 13.03 -3.29 6.66
C ILE A 32 11.99 -4.11 7.45
N PRO A 33 12.29 -5.38 7.80
CA PRO A 33 11.33 -6.30 8.42
C PRO A 33 11.10 -6.01 9.91
N ILE A 34 11.07 -4.73 10.29
CA ILE A 34 10.71 -4.27 11.64
C ILE A 34 9.17 -4.24 11.77
N SER A 35 8.43 -4.06 10.67
CA SER A 35 6.96 -4.03 10.67
C SER A 35 6.35 -5.04 9.69
N ILE A 36 5.15 -5.54 10.04
CA ILE A 36 4.36 -6.45 9.23
C ILE A 36 3.96 -5.76 7.92
N GLY A 37 4.53 -6.22 6.81
CA GLY A 37 4.26 -5.68 5.48
C GLY A 37 4.65 -4.20 5.30
N GLY A 38 5.53 -3.67 6.15
CA GLY A 38 5.93 -2.26 6.13
C GLY A 38 4.84 -1.28 6.59
N ILE A 39 3.73 -1.78 7.17
CA ILE A 39 2.62 -0.97 7.67
C ILE A 39 3.11 -0.13 8.86
N GLY A 40 2.88 1.18 8.85
CA GLY A 40 3.37 2.13 9.85
C GLY A 40 4.76 2.67 9.55
N LEU A 41 5.71 1.84 9.10
CA LEU A 41 7.04 2.30 8.66
C LEU A 41 6.92 3.19 7.44
N ARG A 42 6.22 2.70 6.41
CA ARG A 42 5.93 3.45 5.20
C ARG A 42 5.19 4.75 5.51
N GLU A 43 4.16 4.66 6.34
CA GLU A 43 3.31 5.81 6.62
C GLU A 43 4.06 6.89 7.38
N ASN A 44 4.82 6.51 8.40
CA ASN A 44 5.55 7.42 9.25
C ASN A 44 6.74 8.04 8.51
N SER A 45 7.48 7.26 7.72
CA SER A 45 8.56 7.80 6.88
C SER A 45 8.06 8.78 5.84
N PHE A 46 6.90 8.50 5.22
CA PHE A 46 6.30 9.41 4.26
C PHE A 46 5.84 10.72 4.92
N VAL A 47 5.18 10.64 6.08
CA VAL A 47 4.79 11.84 6.85
C VAL A 47 6.01 12.64 7.27
N PHE A 48 7.04 11.98 7.80
CA PHE A 48 8.27 12.62 8.24
C PHE A 48 8.93 13.41 7.12
N ILE A 49 9.06 12.82 5.93
CA ILE A 49 9.65 13.50 4.77
C ILE A 49 8.79 14.68 4.31
N LEU A 50 7.47 14.52 4.23
CA LEU A 50 6.57 15.62 3.83
C LEU A 50 6.60 16.78 4.82
N VAL A 51 6.62 16.50 6.12
CA VAL A 51 6.75 17.52 7.18
C VAL A 51 8.11 18.22 7.09
N ALA A 52 9.20 17.47 6.84
CA ALA A 52 10.53 18.05 6.62
C ALA A 52 10.58 18.96 5.37
N MET A 53 9.70 18.74 4.39
CA MET A 53 9.53 19.60 3.22
C MET A 53 8.59 20.79 3.47
N GLY A 54 8.11 21.01 4.70
CA GLY A 54 7.27 22.15 5.07
C GLY A 54 5.76 21.93 4.88
N ILE A 55 5.32 20.69 4.65
CA ILE A 55 3.89 20.36 4.58
C ILE A 55 3.32 20.22 6.00
N ALA A 56 2.11 20.74 6.22
CA ALA A 56 1.39 20.57 7.49
C ALA A 56 1.24 19.08 7.84
N ASN A 57 1.52 18.73 9.11
CA ASN A 57 1.50 17.35 9.59
C ASN A 57 0.14 16.66 9.33
N GLU A 58 -0.96 17.38 9.56
CA GLU A 58 -2.32 16.92 9.27
C GLU A 58 -2.49 16.46 7.82
N LYS A 59 -2.04 17.27 6.86
CA LYS A 59 -2.14 16.96 5.42
C LYS A 59 -1.24 15.80 5.04
N ALA A 60 -0.03 15.75 5.59
CA ALA A 60 0.91 14.66 5.34
C ALA A 60 0.35 13.32 5.86
N ALA A 61 -0.21 13.32 7.07
CA ALA A 61 -0.83 12.14 7.68
C ALA A 61 -2.05 11.66 6.90
N LEU A 62 -2.94 12.57 6.50
CA LEU A 62 -4.09 12.26 5.65
C LEU A 62 -3.66 11.66 4.31
N CYS A 63 -2.61 12.20 3.69
CA CYS A 63 -2.10 11.68 2.41
C CYS A 63 -1.57 10.26 2.57
N SER A 64 -0.84 10.00 3.66
CA SER A 64 -0.28 8.71 3.99
C SER A 64 -1.37 7.66 4.24
N LEU A 65 -2.39 8.02 5.03
CA LEU A 65 -3.54 7.16 5.33
C LEU A 65 -4.38 6.86 4.08
N LEU A 66 -4.57 7.83 3.19
CA LEU A 66 -5.29 7.62 1.93
C LEU A 66 -4.60 6.55 1.07
N ILE A 67 -3.26 6.59 1.02
CA ILE A 67 -2.46 5.59 0.30
C ILE A 67 -2.58 4.21 0.97
N LEU A 68 -2.50 4.15 2.29
CA LEU A 68 -2.71 2.90 3.03
C LEU A 68 -4.09 2.29 2.71
N PHE A 69 -5.12 3.12 2.70
CA PHE A 69 -6.48 2.70 2.38
C PHE A 69 -6.58 2.11 0.96
N MET A 70 -5.95 2.76 -0.04
CA MET A 70 -5.88 2.22 -1.40
C MET A 70 -5.19 0.84 -1.44
N PHE A 71 -4.11 0.66 -0.69
CA PHE A 71 -3.45 -0.64 -0.60
C PHE A 71 -4.32 -1.72 0.05
N ILE A 72 -5.06 -1.37 1.10
CA ILE A 72 -6.00 -2.30 1.74
C ILE A 72 -7.08 -2.74 0.76
N LEU A 73 -7.65 -1.83 -0.03
CA LEU A 73 -8.66 -2.16 -1.04
C LEU A 73 -8.14 -3.17 -2.07
N VAL A 74 -6.92 -2.95 -2.59
CA VAL A 74 -6.27 -3.88 -3.52
C VAL A 74 -5.96 -5.21 -2.85
N GLY A 75 -5.49 -5.18 -1.61
CA GLY A 75 -5.21 -6.38 -0.81
C GLY A 75 -6.45 -7.24 -0.57
N ILE A 76 -7.59 -6.61 -0.25
CA ILE A 76 -8.88 -7.30 -0.10
C ILE A 76 -9.30 -7.92 -1.44
N ALA A 77 -9.21 -7.17 -2.55
CA ALA A 77 -9.55 -7.69 -3.87
C ALA A 77 -8.70 -8.93 -4.22
N GLY A 78 -7.39 -8.88 -3.98
CA GLY A 78 -6.49 -10.02 -4.15
C GLY A 78 -6.83 -11.20 -3.24
N GLY A 79 -7.16 -10.93 -1.97
CA GLY A 79 -7.59 -11.94 -1.01
C GLY A 79 -8.88 -12.65 -1.42
N ILE A 80 -9.86 -11.91 -1.95
CA ILE A 80 -11.10 -12.49 -2.49
C ILE A 80 -10.79 -13.41 -3.68
N VAL A 81 -9.97 -12.96 -4.63
CA VAL A 81 -9.56 -13.78 -5.78
C VAL A 81 -8.87 -15.07 -5.33
N TYR A 82 -8.01 -15.00 -4.31
CA TYR A 82 -7.33 -16.16 -3.75
C TYR A 82 -8.31 -17.18 -3.15
N ILE A 83 -9.27 -16.71 -2.33
CA ILE A 83 -10.27 -17.58 -1.70
C ILE A 83 -11.17 -18.23 -2.77
N VAL A 84 -11.61 -17.47 -3.77
CA VAL A 84 -12.43 -18.01 -4.87
C VAL A 84 -11.67 -19.10 -5.62
N ARG A 85 -10.39 -18.86 -5.95
CA ARG A 85 -9.54 -19.87 -6.60
C ARG A 85 -9.41 -21.13 -5.75
N LEU A 86 -9.11 -20.99 -4.47
CA LEU A 86 -8.98 -22.12 -3.55
C LEU A 86 -10.28 -22.92 -3.43
N TYR A 87 -11.43 -22.24 -3.46
CA TYR A 87 -12.74 -22.89 -3.45
C TYR A 87 -12.97 -23.75 -4.70
N PHE A 88 -12.53 -23.29 -5.87
CA PHE A 88 -12.61 -24.08 -7.12
C PHE A 88 -11.65 -25.28 -7.13
N GLU A 89 -10.40 -25.11 -6.70
CA GLU A 89 -9.42 -26.22 -6.64
C GLU A 89 -9.80 -27.28 -5.59
N GLY A 90 -10.33 -26.87 -4.43
CA GLY A 90 -10.83 -27.78 -3.40
C GLY A 90 -12.05 -28.60 -3.83
N ARG A 91 -12.84 -28.11 -4.79
CA ARG A 91 -13.98 -28.84 -5.38
C ARG A 91 -13.54 -29.88 -6.41
N PHE A 92 -12.49 -29.61 -7.17
CA PHE A 92 -11.93 -30.54 -8.17
C PHE A 92 -11.28 -31.78 -7.55
N LYS A 93 -10.60 -31.64 -6.41
CA LYS A 93 -9.94 -32.77 -5.73
C LYS A 93 -10.94 -33.76 -5.09
N LYS A 94 -12.19 -33.34 -4.86
CA LYS A 94 -13.26 -34.20 -4.31
C LYS A 94 -14.02 -35.02 -5.37
N THR A 95 -13.84 -34.72 -6.66
CA THR A 95 -14.57 -35.38 -7.76
C THR A 95 -13.78 -36.43 -8.51
N VAL A 96 -12.48 -36.59 -8.21
CA VAL A 96 -11.66 -37.69 -8.72
C VAL A 96 -11.57 -38.74 -7.62
N PRO A 97 -12.21 -39.92 -7.77
CA PRO A 97 -12.04 -41.02 -6.84
C PRO A 97 -10.57 -41.41 -6.78
N ASP A 98 -10.07 -41.66 -5.58
CA ASP A 98 -8.78 -42.31 -5.37
C ASP A 98 -8.90 -43.73 -5.95
N ASP A 99 -8.33 -43.92 -7.13
CA ASP A 99 -8.18 -45.22 -7.79
C ASP A 99 -7.20 -46.06 -6.96
N ASN A 100 -7.75 -46.85 -6.04
CA ASN A 100 -7.07 -47.94 -5.33
C ASN A 100 -7.84 -49.24 -5.55
#